data_AF-A0A8X7URS0-F1
#
_entry.id   AF-A0A8X7URS0-F1
#
_cell.length_a   1.000
_cell.length_b   1.000
_cell.length_c   1.000
_cell.angle_alpha   90.00
_cell.angle_beta   90.00
_cell.angle_gamma   90.00
#
_symmetry.space_group_name_H-M   'P 1'
#
loop_
_entity.id
_entity.type
_entity.pdbx_description
1 polymer ?
#
loop_
_entity_poly.entity_id
_entity_poly.type
_entity_poly.pdbx_seq_one_letter_code
_entity_poly.pdbx_strand_id
1 'polypeptide(L)' 'MARYSNRSKSGERIGKGKVTPVQVAYLVDRYLCDNRFLETRSLFRSEASSSYESGGEGANSRN' A
#
# COMPACT_ATOMS: atom_id res chain seq x y z
N MET A 1 -12.81 16.01 -11.97
CA MET A 1 -13.23 14.59 -11.95
C MET A 1 -12.07 13.71 -12.42
N ALA A 2 -11.92 12.54 -11.78
CA ALA A 2 -10.68 11.79 -11.58
C ALA A 2 -10.01 11.21 -12.84
N ARG A 3 -8.67 11.15 -12.83
CA ARG A 3 -7.90 10.22 -13.68
C ARG A 3 -7.46 9.03 -12.85
N TYR A 4 -8.26 7.96 -12.85
CA TYR A 4 -7.75 6.65 -12.45
C TYR A 4 -6.75 6.20 -13.52
N SER A 5 -5.47 6.37 -13.24
CA SER A 5 -4.39 5.88 -14.08
C SER A 5 -4.41 4.36 -14.09
N ASN A 6 -4.97 3.79 -15.14
CA ASN A 6 -4.86 2.38 -15.48
C ASN A 6 -3.43 2.09 -15.96
N ARG A 7 -2.50 1.83 -15.04
CA ARG A 7 -1.15 1.38 -15.39
C ARG A 7 -1.04 -0.14 -15.22
N SER A 8 -1.67 -0.87 -16.12
CA SER A 8 -1.33 -2.27 -16.38
C SER A 8 0.03 -2.31 -17.09
N LYS A 9 1.13 -2.40 -16.33
CA LYS A 9 2.46 -2.72 -16.86
C LYS A 9 3.29 -3.39 -15.77
N SER A 10 3.30 -4.72 -15.79
CA SER A 10 4.53 -5.53 -15.94
C SER A 10 4.23 -6.96 -15.49
N GLY A 11 3.75 -7.77 -16.43
CA GLY A 11 3.71 -9.23 -16.29
C GLY A 11 5.08 -9.84 -16.54
N GLU A 12 6.11 -9.40 -15.81
CA GLU A 12 7.45 -9.97 -15.98
C GLU A 12 8.08 -10.15 -14.59
N ARG A 13 8.40 -11.40 -14.24
CA ARG A 13 9.05 -11.89 -13.00
C ARG A 13 8.14 -12.26 -11.81
N ILE A 14 7.14 -13.12 -12.05
CA ILE A 14 6.43 -13.82 -10.97
C ILE A 14 7.28 -14.99 -10.46
N GLY A 15 7.57 -15.03 -9.14
CA GLY A 15 7.76 -16.29 -8.42
C GLY A 15 9.16 -16.77 -8.02
N LYS A 16 10.24 -15.96 -8.06
CA LYS A 16 11.58 -16.39 -7.56
C LYS A 16 12.30 -15.37 -6.66
N GLY A 17 11.58 -14.43 -6.05
CA GLY A 17 12.15 -13.39 -5.18
C GLY A 17 11.44 -13.28 -3.84
N LYS A 18 12.11 -12.71 -2.83
CA LYS A 18 11.50 -12.38 -1.54
C LYS A 18 10.28 -11.50 -1.78
N VAL A 19 9.12 -11.95 -1.30
CA VAL A 19 7.89 -11.17 -1.36
C VAL A 19 8.06 -9.97 -0.44
N THR A 20 7.92 -8.76 -0.98
CA THR A 20 8.01 -7.54 -0.19
C THR A 20 6.65 -7.17 0.41
N PRO A 21 6.60 -6.48 1.56
CA PRO A 21 5.34 -5.97 2.12
C PRO A 21 4.52 -5.13 1.12
N VAL A 22 5.19 -4.41 0.21
CA VAL A 22 4.56 -3.66 -0.89
C VAL A 22 3.79 -4.58 -1.84
N GLN A 23 4.36 -5.74 -2.19
CA GLN A 23 3.70 -6.71 -3.07
C GLN A 23 2.48 -7.33 -2.40
N VAL A 24 2.58 -7.65 -1.11
CA VAL A 24 1.43 -8.14 -0.32
C VAL A 24 0.34 -7.06 -0.26
N ALA A 25 0.72 -5.82 0.02
CA ALA A 25 -0.23 -4.70 0.07
C ALA A 25 -0.94 -4.48 -1.27
N TYR A 26 -0.22 -4.63 -2.38
CA TYR A 26 -0.82 -4.57 -3.71
C TYR A 26 -1.85 -5.68 -3.95
N LEU A 27 -1.53 -6.94 -3.59
CA LEU A 27 -2.46 -8.06 -3.75
C LEU A 27 -3.71 -7.91 -2.88
N VAL A 28 -3.55 -7.43 -1.65
CA VAL A 28 -4.68 -7.19 -0.73
C VAL A 28 -5.57 -6.07 -1.25
N ASP A 29 -5.01 -4.96 -1.75
CA ASP A 29 -5.80 -3.86 -2.34
C ASP A 29 -6.66 -4.34 -3.53
N ARG A 30 -6.09 -5.20 -4.38
CA ARG A 30 -6.83 -5.84 -5.49
C ARG A 30 -7.96 -6.73 -4.99
N TYR A 31 -7.68 -7.60 -4.02
CA TYR A 31 -8.69 -8.48 -3.43
C TYR A 31 -9.86 -7.69 -2.83
N LEU A 32 -9.57 -6.64 -2.06
CA LEU A 32 -10.61 -5.81 -1.45
C LEU A 32 -11.42 -5.05 -2.50
N CYS A 33 -10.78 -4.58 -3.56
CA CYS A 33 -11.45 -3.92 -4.68
C CYS A 33 -12.39 -4.89 -5.42
N ASP A 34 -11.90 -6.07 -5.77
CA ASP A 34 -12.63 -7.06 -6.57
C ASP A 34 -13.84 -7.63 -5.80
N ASN A 35 -13.73 -7.76 -4.47
CA ASN A 35 -14.81 -8.20 -3.59
C ASN A 35 -15.71 -7.05 -3.08
N ARG A 36 -15.50 -5.82 -3.55
CA ARG A 36 -16.28 -4.62 -3.15
C ARG A 36 -16.19 -4.28 -1.64
N PHE A 37 -15.12 -4.65 -0.97
CA PHE A 37 -14.83 -4.26 0.42
C PHE A 37 -14.24 -2.84 0.48
N LEU A 38 -15.03 -1.84 0.11
CA LEU A 38 -14.57 -0.46 -0.06
C LEU A 38 -14.10 0.20 1.24
N GLU A 39 -14.81 -0.07 2.35
CA GLU A 39 -14.48 0.47 3.68
C GLU A 39 -13.17 -0.12 4.20
N THR A 40 -13.04 -1.45 4.17
CA THR A 40 -11.81 -2.17 4.53
C THR A 40 -10.63 -1.74 3.66
N ARG A 41 -10.84 -1.51 2.35
CA ARG A 41 -9.79 -1.01 1.45
C ARG A 41 -9.31 0.38 1.86
N SER A 42 -10.22 1.26 2.26
CA SER A 42 -9.86 2.61 2.70
C SER A 42 -8.98 2.57 3.95
N LEU A 43 -9.37 1.80 4.95
CA LEU A 43 -8.60 1.60 6.18
C LEU A 43 -7.23 0.96 5.90
N PHE A 44 -7.22 -0.10 5.09
CA PHE A 44 -6.00 -0.80 4.69
C PHE A 44 -4.99 0.14 4.01
N ARG A 45 -5.45 1.03 3.12
CA ARG A 45 -4.58 2.02 2.47
C ARG A 45 -4.00 3.03 3.44
N SER A 46 -4.78 3.49 4.43
CA SER A 46 -4.30 4.40 5.47
C SER A 46 -3.22 3.75 6.34
N GLU A 47 -3.42 2.53 6.82
CA GLU A 47 -2.44 1.81 7.65
C GLU A 47 -1.18 1.41 6.87
N ALA A 48 -1.35 0.95 5.63
CA ALA A 48 -0.25 0.63 4.74
C ALA A 48 0.58 1.87 4.38
N SER A 49 -0.04 3.05 4.29
CA SER A 49 0.68 4.31 4.07
C SER A 49 1.44 4.78 5.31
N SER A 50 0.88 4.58 6.51
CA SER A 50 1.49 4.98 7.78
C SER A 50 2.69 4.10 8.19
N SER A 51 2.72 2.85 7.74
CA SER A 51 3.82 1.90 8.04
C SER A 51 5.18 2.28 7.42
N TYR A 52 5.26 3.32 6.58
CA TYR A 52 6.52 3.87 6.05
C TYR A 52 7.02 5.09 6.85
N GLU A 53 6.29 5.57 7.85
CA GLU A 53 6.56 6.87 8.51
C GLU A 53 6.87 6.76 10.02
N SER A 54 7.05 5.55 10.55
CA SER A 54 7.49 5.36 11.94
C SER A 54 8.99 5.04 11.99
N GLY A 55 9.79 6.06 11.76
CA GLY A 55 11.25 6.06 11.91
C GLY A 55 11.77 7.50 11.93
N GLY A 56 11.54 8.22 13.02
CA GLY A 56 11.95 9.62 13.16
C GLY A 56 11.41 10.32 14.41
N GLU A 57 11.89 9.85 15.56
CA GLU A 57 12.02 10.52 16.86
C GLU A 57 11.40 11.92 17.07
N GLY A 58 10.45 11.98 17.99
CA GLY A 58 10.25 13.19 18.78
C GLY A 58 11.37 13.32 19.82
N ALA A 59 12.19 14.37 19.69
CA ALA A 59 12.88 15.04 20.80
C ALA A 59 13.64 16.28 20.30
N ASN A 60 13.06 17.47 20.48
CA ASN A 60 13.83 18.56 21.09
C ASN A 60 12.88 19.62 21.68
N SER A 61 12.69 19.53 23.00
CA SER A 61 12.23 20.63 23.84
C SER A 61 13.41 21.54 24.16
N ARG A 62 13.15 22.86 24.18
CA ARG A 62 13.99 23.94 24.76
C ARG A 62 15.16 24.40 23.88
N ASN A 63 15.00 25.58 23.27
CA ASN A 63 15.58 26.84 23.75
C ASN A 63 14.94 28.02 23.04
#